data_AF-A0ABD6EXQ0-F1
#
_entry.id   AF-A0ABD6EXQ0-F1
#
_cell.length_a   1.000
_cell.length_b   1.000
_cell.length_c   1.000
_cell.angle_alpha   90.00
_cell.angle_beta   90.00
_cell.angle_gamma   90.00
#
_symmetry.space_group_name_H-M   'P 1'
#
loop_
_entity.id
_entity.type
_entity.pdbx_description
1 polymer ?
#
loop_
_entity_poly.entity_id
_entity_poly.type
_entity_poly.pdbx_seq_one_letter_code
_entity_poly.pdbx_strand_id
1 'polypeptide(L)'
;MSALLTDNAICTVELCKLLLSPSGTWSFKAHVGEITQASSFIGEHTEYQLILTAVPRDLDQDVRKFCLWTRYKSLSRLWYQLEKIHKQLYLHGTFPEFAPSKILGRSDPGIIAERIEATNRFMTFVLASEVLRKSKALHEFLEPSSEITLKNDSVHRASLLDSTVGNSHVDPTPLVPANHSEDSQETKETETDSESKMPNNSKEPLRSEQMHET
;
A
#
# COMPACT_ATOMS: atom_id res chain seq x y z
N MET A 1 17.09 20.24 -11.93
CA MET A 1 16.10 19.51 -12.76
C MET A 1 14.71 19.88 -12.28
N SER A 2 13.77 20.17 -13.20
CA SER A 2 12.38 20.48 -12.84
C SER A 2 11.73 19.31 -12.13
N ALA A 3 10.94 19.58 -11.07
CA ALA A 3 10.17 18.56 -10.36
C ALA A 3 8.87 18.19 -11.11
N LEU A 4 8.47 19.01 -12.07
CA LEU A 4 7.28 18.83 -12.91
C LEU A 4 7.68 18.40 -14.32
N LEU A 5 6.88 17.53 -14.91
CA LEU A 5 6.95 17.14 -16.30
C LEU A 5 6.41 18.26 -17.19
N THR A 6 7.15 18.58 -18.23
CA THR A 6 6.78 19.58 -19.25
C THR A 6 6.40 18.95 -20.58
N ASP A 7 6.63 17.64 -20.76
CA ASP A 7 6.40 16.91 -22.00
C ASP A 7 5.73 15.55 -21.73
N ASN A 8 4.69 15.25 -22.50
CA ASN A 8 3.93 14.00 -22.45
C ASN A 8 4.74 12.82 -23.05
N ALA A 9 5.77 13.09 -23.86
CA ALA A 9 6.59 12.06 -24.51
C ALA A 9 7.35 11.14 -23.53
N ILE A 10 7.44 11.52 -22.26
CA ILE A 10 8.12 10.75 -21.20
C ILE A 10 7.18 9.68 -20.61
N CYS A 11 5.88 9.74 -20.89
CA CYS A 11 4.89 8.84 -20.31
C CYS A 11 4.60 7.62 -21.20
N THR A 12 5.17 6.48 -20.83
CA THR A 12 4.93 5.18 -21.49
C THR A 12 3.58 4.57 -21.09
N VAL A 13 3.13 4.83 -19.86
CA VAL A 13 1.87 4.32 -19.32
C VAL A 13 0.70 5.23 -19.68
N GLU A 14 -0.41 4.62 -20.11
CA GLU A 14 -1.65 5.33 -20.45
C GLU A 14 -2.18 6.20 -19.31
N LEU A 15 -2.20 5.69 -18.07
CA LEU A 15 -2.57 6.46 -16.89
C LEU A 15 -1.77 7.77 -16.77
N CYS A 16 -0.46 7.72 -17.02
CA CYS A 16 0.40 8.90 -16.96
C CYS A 16 0.04 9.92 -18.06
N LYS A 17 -0.32 9.47 -19.27
CA LYS A 17 -0.82 10.35 -20.33
C LYS A 17 -2.16 11.01 -19.94
N LEU A 18 -3.05 10.26 -19.31
CA LEU A 18 -4.32 10.80 -18.80
C LEU A 18 -4.06 11.87 -17.73
N LEU A 19 -3.13 11.65 -16.80
CA LEU A 19 -2.81 12.61 -15.73
C LEU A 19 -2.28 13.95 -16.28
N LEU A 20 -1.58 13.94 -17.42
CA LEU A 20 -1.07 15.13 -18.11
C LEU A 20 -2.07 15.75 -19.09
N SER A 21 -3.22 15.10 -19.31
CA SER A 21 -4.24 15.64 -20.20
C SER A 21 -4.70 17.03 -19.74
N PRO A 22 -5.17 17.89 -20.66
CA PRO A 22 -5.61 19.24 -20.32
C PRO A 22 -6.57 19.27 -19.13
N SER A 23 -6.48 20.35 -18.35
CA SER A 23 -7.34 20.56 -17.19
C SER A 23 -8.81 20.35 -17.54
N GLY A 24 -9.53 19.63 -16.69
CA GLY A 24 -10.95 19.36 -16.90
C GLY A 24 -11.29 18.24 -17.89
N THR A 25 -10.35 17.55 -18.52
CA THR A 25 -10.69 16.39 -19.40
C THR A 25 -11.06 15.14 -18.60
N TRP A 26 -10.34 14.89 -17.51
CA TRP A 26 -10.50 13.71 -16.67
C TRP A 26 -10.59 14.09 -15.19
N SER A 27 -11.39 13.33 -14.44
CA SER A 27 -11.40 13.30 -12.98
C SER A 27 -10.76 12.00 -12.50
N PHE A 28 -9.88 12.10 -11.50
CA PHE A 28 -9.15 10.94 -10.99
C PHE A 28 -9.55 10.64 -9.55
N LYS A 29 -9.74 9.37 -9.25
CA LYS A 29 -9.94 8.85 -7.89
C LYS A 29 -8.96 7.71 -7.65
N ALA A 30 -8.52 7.53 -6.42
CA ALA A 30 -7.75 6.36 -6.04
C ALA A 30 -8.24 5.81 -4.70
N HIS A 31 -8.16 4.50 -4.57
CA HIS A 31 -8.40 3.80 -3.31
C HIS A 31 -7.51 2.57 -3.21
N VAL A 32 -7.26 2.11 -1.99
CA VAL A 32 -6.70 0.78 -1.75
C VAL A 32 -7.82 -0.26 -1.89
N GLY A 33 -7.61 -1.25 -2.76
CA GLY A 33 -8.47 -2.41 -2.94
C GLY A 33 -7.99 -3.58 -2.09
N GLU A 34 -7.43 -4.60 -2.75
CA GLU A 34 -6.88 -5.78 -2.09
C GLU A 34 -5.63 -5.49 -1.25
N ILE A 35 -5.43 -6.31 -0.22
CA ILE A 35 -4.26 -6.30 0.66
C ILE A 35 -3.75 -7.74 0.73
N THR A 36 -2.46 -7.93 0.51
CA THR A 36 -1.84 -9.25 0.56
C THR A 36 -0.59 -9.22 1.41
N GLN A 37 -0.25 -10.36 1.99
CA GLN A 37 1.07 -10.58 2.57
C GLN A 37 1.93 -11.29 1.52
N ALA A 38 3.01 -10.64 1.12
CA ALA A 38 3.98 -11.22 0.21
C ALA A 38 5.21 -11.66 1.02
N SER A 39 5.64 -12.90 0.81
CA SER A 39 6.86 -13.43 1.39
C SER A 39 8.00 -13.25 0.41
N SER A 40 9.14 -12.77 0.90
CA SER A 40 10.40 -12.66 0.16
C SER A 40 11.53 -13.28 0.97
N PHE A 41 12.70 -13.44 0.36
CA PHE A 41 13.90 -13.94 1.05
C PHE A 41 14.30 -13.11 2.28
N ILE A 42 13.82 -11.86 2.38
CA ILE A 42 14.16 -10.89 3.45
C ILE A 42 12.99 -10.76 4.46
N GLY A 43 11.97 -11.62 4.37
CA GLY A 43 10.81 -11.66 5.25
C GLY A 43 9.50 -11.27 4.57
N GLU A 44 8.45 -11.16 5.37
CA GLU A 44 7.10 -10.84 4.91
C GLU A 44 6.85 -9.33 4.88
N HIS A 45 6.16 -8.86 3.85
CA HIS A 45 5.70 -7.48 3.75
C HIS A 45 4.26 -7.40 3.27
N THR A 46 3.56 -6.36 3.74
CA THR A 46 2.21 -6.04 3.28
C THR A 46 2.28 -5.32 1.94
N GLU A 47 1.58 -5.85 0.95
CA GLU A 47 1.32 -5.20 -0.33
C GLU A 47 -0.11 -4.68 -0.38
N TYR A 48 -0.26 -3.53 -1.02
CA TYR A 48 -1.50 -2.81 -1.19
C TYR A 48 -1.77 -2.70 -2.69
N GLN A 49 -2.95 -3.12 -3.12
CA GLN A 49 -3.43 -2.88 -4.46
C GLN A 49 -4.00 -1.45 -4.53
N LEU A 50 -3.27 -0.53 -5.13
CA LEU A 50 -3.75 0.82 -5.39
C LEU A 50 -4.55 0.83 -6.71
N ILE A 51 -5.84 1.13 -6.62
CA ILE A 51 -6.74 1.21 -7.77
C ILE A 51 -6.96 2.69 -8.10
N LEU A 52 -6.58 3.11 -9.31
CA LEU A 52 -6.86 4.44 -9.84
C LEU A 52 -7.99 4.36 -10.87
N THR A 53 -8.95 5.28 -10.76
CA THR A 53 -10.08 5.41 -11.69
C THR A 53 -10.00 6.78 -12.36
N ALA A 54 -9.91 6.79 -13.68
CA ALA A 54 -10.01 7.97 -14.51
C ALA A 54 -11.43 8.03 -15.10
N VAL A 55 -12.20 9.04 -14.69
CA VAL A 55 -13.56 9.31 -15.16
C VAL A 55 -13.48 10.45 -16.18
N PRO A 56 -13.86 10.21 -17.44
CA PRO A 56 -13.85 11.28 -18.43
C PRO A 56 -14.98 12.25 -18.16
N ARG A 57 -14.79 13.52 -18.55
CA ARG A 57 -15.90 14.48 -18.60
C ARG A 57 -16.70 14.41 -19.88
N ASP A 58 -16.05 13.93 -20.94
CA ASP A 58 -16.68 13.61 -22.21
C ASP A 58 -17.45 12.29 -22.06
N LEU A 59 -18.74 12.31 -22.39
CA LEU A 59 -19.62 11.15 -22.27
C LEU A 59 -19.35 10.08 -23.33
N ASP A 60 -18.62 10.43 -24.40
CA ASP A 60 -18.24 9.50 -25.46
C ASP A 60 -17.01 8.65 -25.09
N GLN A 61 -16.39 8.92 -23.93
CA GLN A 61 -15.24 8.19 -23.43
C GLN A 61 -15.63 7.29 -22.25
N ASP A 62 -15.01 6.12 -22.16
CA ASP A 62 -15.25 5.18 -21.07
C ASP A 62 -14.44 5.52 -19.81
N VAL A 63 -14.98 5.13 -18.65
CA VAL A 63 -14.24 5.13 -17.39
C VAL A 63 -13.09 4.13 -17.48
N ARG A 64 -11.86 4.59 -17.25
CA ARG A 64 -10.66 3.76 -17.27
C ARG A 64 -10.19 3.46 -15.85
N LYS A 65 -9.78 2.22 -15.58
CA LYS A 65 -9.26 1.79 -14.27
C LYS A 65 -7.87 1.23 -14.40
N PHE A 66 -7.02 1.51 -13.43
CA PHE A 66 -5.64 1.05 -13.39
C PHE A 66 -5.35 0.48 -12.00
N CYS A 67 -4.51 -0.56 -11.92
CA CYS A 67 -4.00 -1.08 -10.66
C CYS A 67 -2.49 -0.99 -10.59
N LEU A 68 -1.99 -0.79 -9.37
CA LEU A 68 -0.58 -0.88 -9.02
C LEU A 68 -0.46 -1.62 -7.68
N TRP A 69 0.30 -2.72 -7.64
CA TRP A 69 0.72 -3.31 -6.39
C TRP A 69 1.89 -2.52 -5.81
N THR A 70 1.78 -2.12 -4.55
CA THR A 70 2.79 -1.29 -3.89
C THR A 70 2.91 -1.66 -2.41
N ARG A 71 3.87 -1.04 -1.73
CA ARG A 71 4.11 -1.24 -0.29
C ARG A 71 4.18 0.09 0.43
N TYR A 72 4.01 0.06 1.74
CA TYR A 72 4.06 1.26 2.59
C TYR A 72 5.31 2.11 2.34
N LYS A 73 6.50 1.49 2.20
CA LYS A 73 7.75 2.22 1.94
C LYS A 73 7.71 3.04 0.65
N SER A 74 7.11 2.49 -0.41
CA SER A 74 7.00 3.18 -1.71
C SER A 74 5.99 4.32 -1.62
N LEU A 75 4.84 4.10 -0.96
CA LEU A 75 3.83 5.13 -0.71
C LEU A 75 4.37 6.27 0.15
N SER A 76 5.06 5.95 1.25
CA SER A 76 5.69 6.93 2.14
C SER A 76 6.76 7.75 1.41
N ARG A 77 7.59 7.11 0.58
CA ARG A 77 8.56 7.82 -0.26
C ARG A 77 7.86 8.80 -1.21
N LEU A 78 6.82 8.37 -1.91
CA LEU A 78 6.05 9.25 -2.79
C LEU A 78 5.47 10.42 -2.01
N TRP A 79 4.87 10.17 -0.84
CA TRP A 79 4.31 11.19 0.04
C TRP A 79 5.35 12.28 0.37
N TYR A 80 6.54 11.92 0.84
CA TYR A 80 7.60 12.88 1.16
C TYR A 80 8.04 13.69 -0.07
N GLN A 81 8.14 13.06 -1.24
CA GLN A 81 8.53 13.75 -2.47
C GLN A 81 7.47 14.78 -2.89
N LEU A 82 6.19 14.41 -2.82
CA LEU A 82 5.09 15.31 -3.18
C LEU A 82 4.85 16.42 -2.15
N GLU A 83 5.04 16.14 -0.86
CA GLU A 83 4.99 17.15 0.20
C GLU A 83 6.06 18.22 -0.04
N LYS A 84 7.28 17.80 -0.38
CA LYS A 84 8.38 18.72 -0.72
C LYS A 84 8.03 19.60 -1.91
N ILE A 85 7.45 19.02 -2.97
CA ILE A 85 7.02 19.76 -4.16
C ILE A 85 5.91 20.76 -3.81
N HIS A 86 4.90 20.33 -3.04
CA HIS A 86 3.80 21.17 -2.58
C HIS A 86 4.30 22.41 -1.84
N LYS A 87 5.23 22.22 -0.90
CA LYS A 87 5.90 23.31 -0.16
C LYS A 87 6.75 24.20 -1.07
N GLN A 88 7.58 23.60 -1.92
CA GLN A 88 8.50 24.34 -2.80
C GLN A 88 7.78 25.23 -3.82
N LEU A 89 6.60 24.81 -4.28
CA LEU A 89 5.78 25.56 -5.23
C LEU A 89 4.73 26.45 -4.55
N TYR A 90 4.74 26.54 -3.21
CA TYR A 90 3.80 27.34 -2.41
C TYR A 90 2.33 27.06 -2.78
N LEU A 91 2.00 25.79 -2.99
CA LEU A 91 0.63 25.40 -3.34
C LEU A 91 -0.30 25.63 -2.15
N HIS A 92 -1.52 26.06 -2.43
CA HIS A 92 -2.52 26.31 -1.40
C HIS A 92 -3.00 25.00 -0.73
N GLY A 93 -3.51 25.14 0.49
CA GLY A 93 -4.08 24.04 1.28
C GLY A 93 -3.01 23.27 2.08
N THR A 94 -3.48 22.54 3.09
CA THR A 94 -2.62 21.72 3.95
C THR A 94 -2.38 20.37 3.29
N PHE A 95 -1.11 20.02 3.07
CA PHE A 95 -0.76 18.69 2.59
C PHE A 95 -1.16 17.64 3.65
N PRO A 96 -1.87 16.57 3.27
CA PRO A 96 -2.41 15.62 4.25
C PRO A 96 -1.29 14.86 4.96
N GLU A 97 -1.44 14.66 6.26
CA GLU A 97 -0.52 13.80 7.04
C GLU A 97 -0.54 12.36 6.54
N PHE A 98 0.57 11.65 6.75
CA PHE A 98 0.73 10.24 6.40
C PHE A 98 1.00 9.38 7.63
N ALA A 99 0.55 8.12 7.56
CA ALA A 99 0.77 7.16 8.63
C ALA A 99 2.29 7.01 8.91
N PRO A 100 2.73 7.08 10.18
CA PRO A 100 4.14 7.03 10.53
C PRO A 100 4.75 5.65 10.29
N SER A 101 6.07 5.63 10.12
CA SER A 101 6.82 4.38 9.97
C SER A 101 6.89 3.67 11.32
N LYS A 102 6.20 2.53 11.44
CA LYS A 102 6.26 1.65 12.62
C LYS A 102 7.21 0.47 12.36
N ILE A 103 8.09 0.16 13.32
CA ILE A 103 9.08 -0.93 13.19
C ILE A 103 8.51 -2.26 13.71
N LEU A 104 7.73 -2.20 14.80
CA LEU A 104 7.04 -3.36 15.37
C LEU A 104 5.58 -3.43 14.88
N GLY A 105 5.05 -4.64 14.73
CA GLY A 105 3.64 -4.86 14.41
C GLY A 105 3.21 -4.37 13.02
N ARG A 106 4.11 -4.30 12.02
CA ARG A 106 3.81 -3.70 10.70
C ARG A 106 2.61 -4.32 9.97
N SER A 107 2.26 -5.56 10.31
CA SER A 107 1.13 -6.33 9.81
C SER A 107 -0.09 -6.29 10.75
N ASP A 108 -0.03 -5.51 11.82
CA ASP A 108 -1.14 -5.29 12.74
C ASP A 108 -2.31 -4.65 11.97
N PRO A 109 -3.53 -5.19 12.08
CA PRO A 109 -4.71 -4.68 11.40
C PRO A 109 -4.95 -3.18 11.63
N GLY A 110 -4.71 -2.67 12.83
CA GLY A 110 -4.87 -1.25 13.15
C GLY A 110 -3.88 -0.36 12.40
N ILE A 111 -2.63 -0.81 12.24
CA ILE A 111 -1.62 -0.10 11.45
C ILE A 111 -1.96 -0.15 9.96
N ILE A 112 -2.43 -1.30 9.47
CA ILE A 112 -2.86 -1.44 8.08
C ILE A 112 -4.03 -0.50 7.77
N ALA A 113 -5.05 -0.45 8.64
CA ALA A 113 -6.18 0.45 8.50
C ALA A 113 -5.77 1.93 8.47
N GLU A 114 -4.91 2.36 9.40
CA GLU A 114 -4.36 3.72 9.45
C GLU A 114 -3.62 4.08 8.14
N ARG A 115 -2.83 3.16 7.60
CA ARG A 115 -2.10 3.36 6.32
C ARG A 115 -3.03 3.45 5.12
N ILE A 116 -4.09 2.66 5.10
CA ILE A 116 -5.11 2.70 4.02
C ILE A 116 -5.82 4.04 4.05
N GLU A 117 -6.28 4.48 5.22
CA GLU A 117 -6.96 5.77 5.37
C GLU A 117 -6.04 6.92 4.95
N ALA A 118 -4.79 6.89 5.43
CA ALA A 118 -3.78 7.87 5.05
C ALA A 118 -3.53 7.90 3.54
N THR A 119 -3.42 6.73 2.91
CA THR A 119 -3.20 6.59 1.46
C THR A 119 -4.39 7.12 0.66
N ASN A 120 -5.62 6.79 1.04
CA ASN A 120 -6.83 7.26 0.37
C ASN A 120 -6.94 8.79 0.44
N ARG A 121 -6.70 9.37 1.63
CA ARG A 121 -6.73 10.83 1.83
C ARG A 121 -5.63 11.54 1.03
N PHE A 122 -4.41 11.01 1.12
CA PHE A 122 -3.24 11.51 0.40
C PHE A 122 -3.44 11.49 -1.11
N MET A 123 -3.84 10.35 -1.68
CA MET A 123 -4.02 10.23 -3.13
C MET A 123 -5.18 11.09 -3.62
N THR A 124 -6.27 11.21 -2.84
CA THR A 124 -7.37 12.12 -3.17
C THR A 124 -6.89 13.56 -3.29
N PHE A 125 -6.08 14.03 -2.33
CA PHE A 125 -5.50 15.37 -2.36
C PHE A 125 -4.59 15.58 -3.58
N VAL A 126 -3.68 14.64 -3.84
CA VAL A 126 -2.73 14.72 -4.97
C VAL A 126 -3.45 14.76 -6.31
N LEU A 127 -4.43 13.88 -6.51
CA LEU A 127 -5.15 13.74 -7.78
C LEU A 127 -6.08 14.93 -8.05
N ALA A 128 -6.54 15.63 -7.01
CA ALA A 128 -7.30 16.88 -7.16
C ALA A 128 -6.42 18.06 -7.63
N SER A 129 -5.12 18.03 -7.37
CA SER A 129 -4.19 19.11 -7.73
C SER A 129 -3.61 18.92 -9.13
N GLU A 130 -3.88 19.85 -10.06
CA GLU A 130 -3.31 19.80 -11.42
C GLU A 130 -1.79 19.89 -11.46
N VAL A 131 -1.18 20.61 -10.51
CA VAL A 131 0.28 20.78 -10.44
C VAL A 131 0.95 19.50 -9.96
N LEU A 132 0.50 18.95 -8.83
CA LEU A 132 1.02 17.68 -8.30
C LEU A 132 0.80 16.48 -9.23
N ARG A 133 -0.30 16.45 -10.01
CA ARG A 133 -0.51 15.43 -11.05
C ARG A 133 0.61 15.39 -12.06
N LYS A 134 1.24 16.52 -12.37
CA LYS A 134 2.34 16.64 -13.33
C LYS A 134 3.72 16.37 -12.71
N SER A 135 3.79 15.97 -11.45
CA SER A 135 5.08 15.75 -10.79
C SER A 135 5.78 14.50 -11.31
N LYS A 136 7.10 14.59 -11.54
CA LYS A 136 7.90 13.44 -11.97
C LYS A 136 7.80 12.29 -10.99
N ALA A 137 7.78 12.58 -9.69
CA ALA A 137 7.67 11.59 -8.63
C ALA A 137 6.38 10.75 -8.70
N LEU A 138 5.23 11.38 -9.00
CA LEU A 138 3.98 10.65 -9.17
C LEU A 138 4.04 9.74 -10.40
N HIS A 139 4.58 10.24 -11.50
CA HIS A 139 4.70 9.48 -12.74
C HIS A 139 5.64 8.28 -12.61
N GLU A 140 6.81 8.46 -12.00
CA GLU A 140 7.74 7.35 -11.71
C GLU A 140 7.09 6.31 -10.77
N PHE A 141 6.27 6.75 -9.81
CA PHE A 141 5.56 5.82 -8.93
C PHE A 141 4.47 5.02 -9.66
N LEU A 142 3.80 5.62 -10.65
CA LEU A 142 2.71 5.01 -11.40
C LEU A 142 3.17 4.25 -12.66
N GLU A 143 4.44 4.34 -13.03
CA GLU A 143 5.04 3.60 -14.15
C GLU A 143 4.78 2.08 -14.14
N PRO A 144 4.73 1.38 -12.99
CA PRO A 144 4.42 -0.05 -12.97
C PRO A 144 2.91 -0.36 -13.06
N SER A 145 2.04 0.66 -13.16
CA SER A 145 0.60 0.45 -13.17
C SER A 145 0.11 -0.18 -14.49
N SER A 146 -0.93 -0.99 -14.39
CA SER A 146 -1.56 -1.68 -15.53
C SER A 146 -3.03 -1.33 -15.62
N GLU A 147 -3.56 -1.22 -16.83
CA GLU A 147 -5.00 -1.00 -17.05
C GLU A 147 -5.80 -2.26 -16.75
N ILE A 148 -6.83 -2.11 -15.93
CA ILE A 148 -7.79 -3.16 -15.60
C ILE A 148 -8.86 -3.13 -16.69
N THR A 149 -8.73 -3.99 -17.69
CA THR A 149 -9.84 -4.20 -18.63
C THR A 149 -10.89 -5.04 -17.93
N LEU A 150 -12.11 -4.55 -17.77
CA LEU A 150 -13.26 -5.34 -17.35
C LEU A 150 -13.69 -6.28 -18.49
N LYS A 151 -12.79 -7.17 -18.91
CA LYS A 151 -13.20 -8.41 -19.54
C LYS A 151 -13.48 -9.35 -18.37
N ASN A 152 -14.69 -9.90 -18.30
CA ASN A 152 -14.87 -11.16 -17.58
C ASN A 152 -13.77 -12.09 -18.10
N ASP A 153 -12.73 -12.33 -17.31
CA ASP A 153 -12.19 -13.66 -17.06
C ASP A 153 -10.90 -13.62 -16.24
N SER A 154 -10.92 -14.50 -15.27
CA SER A 154 -9.91 -14.90 -14.32
C SER A 154 -8.64 -15.48 -14.96
N VAL A 155 -7.76 -14.69 -15.59
CA VAL A 155 -6.44 -15.20 -16.02
C VAL A 155 -5.36 -14.10 -16.12
N HIS A 156 -4.72 -13.69 -15.03
CA HIS A 156 -3.43 -12.96 -15.14
C HIS A 156 -2.32 -13.42 -14.18
N ARG A 157 -2.56 -14.44 -13.34
CA ARG A 157 -1.55 -14.98 -12.41
C ARG A 157 -0.72 -16.14 -13.00
N ALA A 158 -0.58 -16.24 -14.32
CA ALA A 158 0.16 -17.35 -14.95
C ALA A 158 1.44 -16.92 -15.69
N SER A 159 1.75 -15.63 -15.84
CA SER A 159 2.85 -15.19 -16.71
C SER A 159 4.22 -15.04 -16.05
N LEU A 160 4.38 -15.33 -14.75
CA LEU A 160 5.67 -15.18 -14.05
C LEU A 160 6.37 -16.48 -13.67
N LEU A 161 5.92 -17.63 -14.17
CA LEU A 161 6.55 -18.92 -13.94
C LEU A 161 6.78 -19.65 -15.27
N ASP A 162 7.69 -19.14 -16.10
CA ASP A 162 8.32 -20.00 -17.12
C ASP A 162 9.80 -19.68 -17.22
N SER A 163 10.59 -20.48 -16.50
CA SER A 163 12.02 -20.71 -16.77
C SER A 163 12.45 -21.96 -16.01
N THR A 164 12.01 -23.14 -16.45
CA THR A 164 12.78 -24.38 -16.27
C THR A 164 12.36 -25.40 -17.35
N VAL A 165 13.08 -25.40 -18.48
CA VAL A 165 13.17 -26.56 -19.36
C VAL A 165 14.46 -27.29 -19.05
N GLY A 166 14.33 -28.56 -18.67
CA GLY A 166 15.41 -29.49 -18.41
C GLY A 166 14.87 -30.89 -18.10
N ASN A 167 14.29 -31.53 -19.11
CA ASN A 167 14.03 -32.99 -19.26
C ASN A 167 15.15 -33.85 -18.63
N SER A 168 15.00 -35.09 -18.15
CA SER A 168 14.05 -36.18 -18.44
C SER A 168 14.49 -37.39 -17.60
N HIS A 169 13.58 -38.27 -17.17
CA HIS A 169 13.58 -39.72 -17.50
C HIS A 169 12.49 -40.42 -16.68
N VAL A 170 11.71 -41.25 -17.37
CA VAL A 170 10.54 -41.99 -16.89
C VAL A 170 10.89 -43.40 -16.38
N ASP A 171 9.94 -43.96 -15.62
CA ASP A 171 9.50 -45.38 -15.57
C ASP A 171 9.80 -46.16 -14.25
N PRO A 172 9.06 -47.26 -13.94
CA PRO A 172 7.82 -47.23 -13.15
C PRO A 172 7.82 -48.12 -11.87
N THR A 173 6.69 -48.05 -11.14
CA THR A 173 6.15 -48.70 -9.90
C THR A 173 6.41 -50.23 -9.75
N PRO A 174 6.00 -50.98 -8.67
CA PRO A 174 5.60 -50.71 -7.25
C PRO A 174 6.33 -51.61 -6.20
N LEU A 175 6.05 -51.47 -4.90
CA LEU A 175 5.78 -52.56 -3.92
C LEU A 175 5.56 -52.01 -2.48
N VAL A 176 4.44 -52.38 -1.86
CA VAL A 176 4.08 -52.35 -0.41
C VAL A 176 4.16 -53.84 0.06
N PRO A 177 4.24 -54.30 1.35
CA PRO A 177 3.74 -53.67 2.59
C PRO A 177 4.49 -53.99 3.93
N ALA A 178 3.83 -53.58 5.04
CA ALA A 178 3.87 -54.11 6.42
C ALA A 178 5.03 -53.63 7.34
N ASN A 179 4.90 -53.45 8.66
CA ASN A 179 3.84 -53.42 9.67
C ASN A 179 4.51 -53.00 11.01
N HIS A 180 3.70 -52.75 12.05
CA HIS A 180 3.98 -52.79 13.51
C HIS A 180 4.58 -51.51 14.15
N SER A 181 3.81 -50.80 15.01
CA SER A 181 3.55 -51.06 16.46
C SER A 181 4.81 -50.77 17.28
N GLU A 182 4.86 -49.80 18.20
CA GLU A 182 4.41 -49.80 19.62
C GLU A 182 4.49 -48.33 20.13
N ASP A 183 3.45 -47.72 20.71
CA ASP A 183 3.00 -47.75 22.11
C ASP A 183 4.04 -47.37 23.18
N SER A 184 3.81 -46.23 23.88
CA SER A 184 3.99 -46.00 25.33
C SER A 184 3.96 -44.49 25.68
N GLN A 185 2.85 -44.07 26.29
CA GLN A 185 2.70 -43.36 27.60
C GLN A 185 3.99 -42.88 28.33
N GLU A 186 4.08 -41.82 29.15
CA GLU A 186 3.12 -40.99 29.88
C GLU A 186 3.86 -39.92 30.76
N THR A 187 3.19 -38.79 31.05
CA THR A 187 3.36 -37.82 32.17
C THR A 187 4.65 -37.00 32.36
N LYS A 188 4.50 -35.67 32.52
CA LYS A 188 4.44 -35.05 33.87
C LYS A 188 4.01 -33.57 33.84
N GLU A 189 3.06 -33.27 34.72
CA GLU A 189 2.59 -31.95 35.12
C GLU A 189 3.65 -31.20 35.95
N THR A 190 3.62 -29.86 35.88
CA THR A 190 3.93 -28.99 37.02
C THR A 190 3.23 -27.64 36.83
N GLU A 191 2.18 -27.42 37.61
CA GLU A 191 1.71 -26.09 38.03
C GLU A 191 2.75 -25.42 38.92
N THR A 192 2.92 -24.10 38.79
CA THR A 192 3.08 -23.22 39.95
C THR A 192 2.41 -21.88 39.70
N ASP A 193 1.43 -21.63 40.56
CA ASP A 193 0.66 -20.42 40.76
C ASP A 193 1.50 -19.37 41.51
N SER A 194 1.28 -18.07 41.26
CA SER A 194 1.67 -16.98 42.16
C SER A 194 0.95 -15.68 41.83
N GLU A 195 0.24 -15.22 42.84
CA GLU A 195 -0.82 -14.23 42.88
C GLU A 195 -0.35 -12.83 43.34
N SER A 196 -1.09 -11.82 42.86
CA SER A 196 -1.27 -10.46 43.41
C SER A 196 -0.14 -9.42 43.34
N LYS A 197 -0.48 -8.18 42.93
CA LYS A 197 -0.88 -7.09 43.87
C LYS A 197 -0.80 -5.70 43.21
N MET A 198 -1.95 -5.06 43.02
CA MET A 198 -2.07 -3.59 42.98
C MET A 198 -2.05 -3.05 44.43
N PRO A 199 -1.59 -1.81 44.67
CA PRO A 199 -2.59 -0.77 44.94
C PRO A 199 -2.26 0.63 44.40
N ASN A 200 -3.33 1.25 43.88
CA ASN A 200 -3.77 2.64 43.94
C ASN A 200 -2.97 3.62 44.84
N ASN A 201 -2.65 4.83 44.33
CA ASN A 201 -2.91 6.05 45.11
C ASN A 201 -3.02 7.32 44.24
N SER A 202 -4.13 8.01 44.49
CA SER A 202 -4.51 9.35 44.05
C SER A 202 -3.51 10.45 44.43
N LYS A 203 -3.44 11.52 43.61
CA LYS A 203 -3.45 12.93 44.05
C LYS A 203 -3.37 13.90 42.84
N GLU A 204 -4.52 14.41 42.41
CA GLU A 204 -4.72 15.87 42.27
C GLU A 204 -5.15 16.38 43.65
N PRO A 205 -4.97 17.67 44.06
CA PRO A 205 -5.54 18.81 43.31
C PRO A 205 -4.86 20.21 43.51
N LEU A 206 -5.51 21.24 42.94
CA LEU A 206 -5.47 22.70 43.26
C LEU A 206 -4.23 23.49 42.78
N ARG A 207 -4.26 24.78 42.37
CA ARG A 207 -5.28 25.85 42.17
C ARG A 207 -4.51 27.08 41.64
N SER A 208 -5.12 27.91 40.77
CA SER A 208 -5.08 29.41 40.65
C SER A 208 -3.69 30.15 40.63
N GLU A 209 -3.38 31.22 39.89
CA GLU A 209 -4.02 32.50 39.48
C GLU A 209 -3.23 33.01 38.24
N GLN A 210 -3.80 33.58 37.17
CA GLN A 210 -4.32 34.95 36.96
C GLN A 210 -3.28 36.10 37.01
N MET A 211 -3.31 36.96 35.96
CA MET A 211 -2.88 38.38 35.86
C MET A 211 -1.36 38.66 35.66
N HIS A 212 -0.82 39.63 34.90
CA HIS A 212 -1.21 40.79 34.08
C HIS A 212 -0.12 40.96 32.99
N GLU A 213 -0.40 41.30 31.73
CA GLU A 213 -0.46 42.67 31.16
C GLU A 213 0.67 43.63 31.59
N THR A 214 1.67 43.82 30.73
CA THR A 214 2.11 45.13 30.18
C THR A 214 3.03 44.94 28.98
#